data_AF-A0A6L6C7U9-F1
#
_entry.id   AF-A0A6L6C7U9-F1
#
_cell.length_a   1.000
_cell.length_b   1.000
_cell.length_c   1.000
_cell.angle_alpha   90.00
_cell.angle_beta   90.00
_cell.angle_gamma   90.00
#
_symmetry.space_group_name_H-M   'P 1'
#
loop_
_entity.id
_entity.type
_entity.pdbx_description
1 polymer ?
#
loop_
_entity_poly.entity_id
_entity_poly.type
_entity_poly.pdbx_seq_one_letter_code
_entity_poly.pdbx_strand_id
1 'polypeptide(L)'
;MRVGLIGCVKTKRATPGPAMDLYLSALFNGRRKAVEASCDSWFILSAKHGLLQPTEIIEPYDLALTSLSRTQQELWSQNVVQSLVASLGDLNGFIFEIHAGSEYRNFGVIDGLQRLGATVINPTVGLTFGEQLRFYRSSVVMLDMPTHLSPSRLGGSLHADVDRFYRSLAELSDAVGGARALSRCTGRMEWPVRGVYFIFEPDEMRADGVTQRVVRVGTHALGASSSTLWGRISQHRGVPGGSTPGGGNHRGSVFRRHVGSAILASGDWPSSIAATWGVGNNATQETKKMEYPLEVAVSQRIGEMSVICLPINDPPSRASLRGIVERGAIGLLSRATRESLDTPSLTWLGRSSDRESIRSSGLWNVNHTDDDYDNTFFDHLDELVNQTVQRH
;
A
#
# COMPACT_ATOMS: atom_id res chain seq x y z
N MET A 1 22.05 -22.37 7.04
CA MET A 1 22.54 -21.22 7.82
C MET A 1 21.62 -20.04 7.56
N ARG A 2 21.24 -19.31 8.61
CA ARG A 2 20.40 -18.11 8.55
C ARG A 2 21.24 -16.87 8.84
N VAL A 3 21.17 -15.89 7.95
CA VAL A 3 22.02 -14.69 7.97
C VAL A 3 21.16 -13.43 7.97
N GLY A 4 21.34 -12.57 8.97
CA GLY A 4 20.63 -11.29 9.06
C GLY A 4 21.34 -10.16 8.32
N LEU A 5 20.63 -9.39 7.51
CA LEU A 5 21.14 -8.17 6.88
C LEU A 5 20.34 -6.96 7.37
N ILE A 6 20.98 -6.05 8.11
CA ILE A 6 20.30 -4.87 8.65
C ILE A 6 20.75 -3.60 7.92
N GLY A 7 19.80 -2.76 7.51
CA GLY A 7 20.10 -1.48 6.88
C GLY A 7 20.63 -0.45 7.88
N CYS A 8 21.69 0.27 7.51
CA CYS A 8 22.21 1.37 8.31
C CYS A 8 21.21 2.55 8.42
N VAL A 9 21.46 3.47 9.36
CA VAL A 9 20.59 4.63 9.59
C VAL A 9 21.36 5.95 9.61
N LYS A 10 20.64 7.06 9.45
CA LYS A 10 21.20 8.41 9.39
C LYS A 10 21.97 8.77 10.66
N THR A 11 21.33 8.60 11.82
CA THR A 11 21.87 8.99 13.12
C THR A 11 22.99 8.04 13.56
N LYS A 12 24.16 8.60 13.88
CA LYS A 12 25.37 7.86 14.27
C LYS A 12 26.03 8.53 15.47
N ARG A 13 26.88 7.79 16.20
CA ARG A 13 27.79 8.38 17.20
C ARG A 13 28.76 9.35 16.52
N ALA A 14 29.28 10.31 17.28
CA ALA A 14 30.23 11.31 16.79
C ALA A 14 31.68 10.81 16.71
N THR A 15 31.98 9.67 17.32
CA THR A 15 33.33 9.09 17.40
C THR A 15 33.39 7.72 16.72
N PRO A 16 34.56 7.30 16.22
CA PRO A 16 34.73 5.96 15.66
C PRO A 16 34.40 4.86 16.67
N GLY A 17 33.92 3.72 16.18
CA GLY A 17 33.61 2.56 17.01
C GLY A 17 33.06 1.40 16.18
N PRO A 18 32.71 0.28 16.83
CA PRO A 18 32.12 -0.87 16.16
C PRO A 18 30.86 -0.47 15.39
N ALA A 19 30.70 -0.97 14.18
CA ALA A 19 29.56 -0.66 13.32
C ALA A 19 28.22 -0.94 14.02
N MET A 20 28.13 -2.01 14.81
CA MET A 20 26.93 -2.35 15.60
C MET A 20 26.54 -1.31 16.66
N ASP A 21 27.50 -0.51 17.14
CA ASP A 21 27.32 0.49 18.18
C ASP A 21 27.32 1.92 17.62
N LEU A 22 27.80 2.10 16.38
CA LEU A 22 27.88 3.39 15.72
C LEU A 22 26.47 3.93 15.38
N TYR A 23 25.56 3.07 14.89
CA TYR A 23 24.23 3.48 14.42
C TYR A 23 23.23 3.64 15.56
N LEU A 24 22.62 4.83 15.68
CA LEU A 24 21.77 5.20 16.81
C LEU A 24 20.32 5.43 16.35
N SER A 25 19.49 4.39 16.37
CA SER A 25 18.04 4.59 16.27
C SER A 25 17.27 3.44 16.91
N ALA A 26 16.04 3.71 17.36
CA ALA A 26 15.15 2.67 17.86
C ALA A 26 14.88 1.57 16.82
N LEU A 27 14.87 1.93 15.53
CA LEU A 27 14.67 0.99 14.43
C LEU A 27 15.90 0.11 14.24
N PHE A 28 17.10 0.68 14.21
CA PHE A 28 18.35 -0.06 14.10
C PHE A 28 18.54 -1.02 15.28
N ASN A 29 18.33 -0.54 16.52
CA ASN A 29 18.43 -1.37 17.72
C ASN A 29 17.42 -2.51 17.72
N GLY A 30 16.19 -2.25 17.24
CA GLY A 30 15.16 -3.27 17.09
C GLY A 30 15.55 -4.35 16.07
N ARG A 31 16.05 -3.93 14.91
CA ARG A 31 16.56 -4.83 13.85
C ARG A 31 17.72 -5.68 14.33
N ARG A 32 18.70 -5.05 14.99
CA ARG A 32 19.85 -5.71 15.62
C ARG A 32 19.39 -6.79 16.60
N LYS A 33 18.51 -6.44 17.53
CA LYS A 33 17.98 -7.38 18.52
C LYS A 33 17.26 -8.57 17.86
N ALA A 34 16.52 -8.33 16.78
CA ALA A 34 15.85 -9.40 16.05
C ALA A 34 16.85 -10.36 15.40
N VAL A 35 17.83 -9.85 14.63
CA VAL A 35 18.81 -10.72 13.95
C VAL A 35 19.76 -11.42 14.92
N GLU A 36 20.11 -10.78 16.04
CA GLU A 36 20.89 -11.44 17.12
C GLU A 36 20.12 -12.59 17.78
N ALA A 37 18.78 -12.56 17.73
CA ALA A 37 17.93 -13.61 18.28
C ALA A 37 17.56 -14.69 17.25
N SER A 38 17.43 -14.35 15.97
CA SER A 38 16.92 -15.26 14.92
C SER A 38 17.98 -15.85 14.00
N CYS A 39 19.16 -15.22 13.87
CA CYS A 39 20.15 -15.57 12.84
C CYS A 39 21.46 -16.13 13.42
N ASP A 40 22.10 -17.03 12.67
CA ASP A 40 23.40 -17.62 13.01
C ASP A 40 24.55 -16.60 12.86
N SER A 41 24.39 -15.65 11.94
CA SER A 41 25.34 -14.55 11.68
C SER A 41 24.58 -13.33 11.15
N TRP A 42 25.16 -12.13 11.24
CA TRP A 42 24.53 -10.94 10.71
C TRP A 42 25.53 -9.86 10.28
N PHE A 43 25.10 -9.02 9.34
CA PHE A 43 25.90 -7.95 8.73
C PHE A 43 25.09 -6.66 8.61
N ILE A 44 25.80 -5.55 8.43
CA ILE A 44 25.19 -4.23 8.23
C ILE A 44 25.37 -3.78 6.77
N LEU A 45 24.26 -3.44 6.12
CA LEU A 45 24.25 -2.81 4.80
C LEU A 45 24.50 -1.30 4.96
N SER A 46 25.69 -0.87 4.55
CA SER A 46 26.16 0.52 4.59
C SER A 46 26.17 1.14 3.21
N ALA A 47 25.55 2.31 3.06
CA ALA A 47 25.63 3.07 1.81
C ALA A 47 27.07 3.41 1.38
N LYS A 48 27.98 3.64 2.34
CA LYS A 48 29.38 4.00 2.07
C LYS A 48 30.29 2.79 1.97
N HIS A 49 30.12 1.83 2.89
CA HIS A 49 31.07 0.72 3.06
C HIS A 49 30.58 -0.58 2.42
N GLY A 50 29.35 -0.64 1.89
CA GLY A 50 28.78 -1.85 1.33
C GLY A 50 28.30 -2.78 2.44
N LEU A 51 29.13 -3.77 2.78
CA LEU A 51 28.84 -4.79 3.78
C LEU A 51 29.83 -4.63 4.95
N LEU A 52 29.30 -4.48 6.17
CA LEU A 52 30.12 -4.35 7.38
C LEU A 52 29.86 -5.51 8.33
N GLN A 53 30.94 -5.97 8.98
CA GLN A 53 30.84 -6.86 10.14
C GLN A 53 30.40 -6.05 11.38
N PRO A 54 29.63 -6.64 12.31
CA PRO A 54 29.18 -5.94 13.53
C PRO A 54 30.31 -5.29 14.34
N THR A 55 31.46 -5.96 14.40
CA THR A 55 32.64 -5.56 15.18
C THR A 55 33.60 -4.65 14.41
N GLU A 56 33.35 -4.37 13.13
CA GLU A 56 34.22 -3.54 12.30
C GLU A 56 34.23 -2.10 12.81
N ILE A 57 35.41 -1.54 13.03
CA ILE A 57 35.56 -0.16 13.50
C ILE A 57 35.42 0.80 12.33
N ILE A 58 34.42 1.66 12.37
CA ILE A 58 34.15 2.65 11.32
C ILE A 58 34.01 4.07 11.90
N GLU A 59 34.40 5.06 11.10
CA GLU A 59 34.18 6.47 11.39
C GLU A 59 32.76 6.91 10.98
N PRO A 60 32.16 7.92 11.65
CA PRO A 60 30.89 8.48 11.22
C PRO A 60 30.98 9.05 9.80
N TYR A 61 29.92 8.85 9.02
CA TYR A 61 29.83 9.32 7.63
C TYR A 61 28.41 9.76 7.30
N ASP A 62 28.28 10.62 6.27
CA ASP A 62 27.00 11.06 5.72
C ASP A 62 26.92 10.72 4.23
N LEU A 63 26.38 9.53 3.95
CA LEU A 63 26.08 9.08 2.59
C LEU A 63 24.78 8.28 2.66
N ALA A 64 23.84 8.59 1.77
CA ALA A 64 22.62 7.84 1.59
C ALA A 64 22.69 7.08 0.26
N LEU A 65 22.26 5.82 0.25
CA LEU A 65 22.30 5.03 -0.99
C LEU A 65 21.41 5.66 -2.08
N THR A 66 20.37 6.40 -1.68
CA THR A 66 19.48 7.17 -2.56
C THR A 66 20.13 8.39 -3.22
N SER A 67 21.30 8.84 -2.75
CA SER A 67 22.05 9.93 -3.41
C SER A 67 22.98 9.43 -4.52
N LEU A 68 23.10 8.12 -4.71
CA LEU A 68 23.87 7.52 -5.80
C LEU A 68 23.02 7.38 -7.07
N SER A 69 23.67 7.35 -8.23
CA SER A 69 23.00 7.03 -9.49
C SER A 69 22.58 5.56 -9.53
N ARG A 70 21.63 5.22 -10.42
CA ARG A 70 21.17 3.83 -10.60
C ARG A 70 22.31 2.85 -10.88
N THR A 71 23.23 3.21 -11.77
CA THR A 71 24.41 2.38 -12.08
C THR A 71 25.31 2.20 -10.86
N GLN A 72 25.45 3.22 -10.01
CA GLN A 72 26.23 3.12 -8.77
C GLN A 72 25.52 2.25 -7.72
N GLN A 73 24.19 2.28 -7.64
CA GLN A 73 23.40 1.41 -6.75
C GLN A 73 23.47 -0.07 -7.17
N GLU A 74 23.47 -0.34 -8.48
CA GLU A 74 23.63 -1.68 -9.03
C GLU A 74 25.06 -2.21 -8.76
N LEU A 75 26.09 -1.39 -8.99
CA LEU A 75 27.48 -1.74 -8.66
C LEU A 75 27.67 -1.98 -7.16
N TRP A 76 27.07 -1.12 -6.32
CA TRP A 76 27.06 -1.31 -4.87
C TRP A 76 26.44 -2.65 -4.47
N SER A 77 25.32 -3.02 -5.09
CA SER A 77 24.62 -4.29 -4.82
C SER A 77 25.47 -5.50 -5.22
N GLN A 78 26.16 -5.43 -6.36
CA GLN A 78 27.10 -6.47 -6.81
C GLN A 78 28.25 -6.66 -5.81
N ASN A 79 28.85 -5.55 -5.36
CA ASN A 79 29.93 -5.59 -4.37
C ASN A 79 29.47 -6.17 -3.04
N VAL A 80 28.25 -5.86 -2.58
CA VAL A 80 27.68 -6.45 -1.36
C VAL A 80 27.55 -7.96 -1.47
N VAL A 81 27.00 -8.46 -2.58
CA VAL A 81 26.84 -9.91 -2.80
C VAL A 81 28.21 -10.59 -2.87
N GLN A 82 29.19 -9.98 -3.54
CA GLN A 82 30.55 -10.50 -3.60
C GLN A 82 31.21 -10.55 -2.21
N SER A 83 31.04 -9.52 -1.38
CA SER A 83 31.55 -9.51 -0.01
C SER A 83 30.87 -10.56 0.88
N LEU A 84 29.59 -10.86 0.65
CA LEU A 84 28.88 -11.93 1.34
C LEU A 84 29.45 -13.30 0.97
N VAL A 85 29.67 -13.56 -0.32
CA VAL A 85 30.34 -14.79 -0.79
C VAL A 85 31.75 -14.91 -0.23
N ALA A 86 32.53 -13.82 -0.22
CA ALA A 86 33.87 -13.83 0.34
C ALA A 86 33.89 -14.11 1.85
N SER A 87 32.87 -13.66 2.58
CA SER A 87 32.77 -13.82 4.04
C SER A 87 32.19 -15.17 4.47
N LEU A 88 31.26 -15.72 3.70
CA LEU A 88 30.45 -16.88 4.09
C LEU A 88 30.70 -18.13 3.23
N GLY A 89 31.38 -17.99 2.09
CA GLY A 89 31.59 -19.07 1.13
C GLY A 89 30.39 -19.28 0.20
N ASP A 90 30.10 -20.55 -0.11
CA ASP A 90 28.93 -20.92 -0.92
C ASP A 90 27.63 -20.59 -0.17
N LEU A 91 26.75 -19.83 -0.83
CA LEU A 91 25.51 -19.34 -0.25
C LEU A 91 24.30 -20.23 -0.58
N ASN A 92 24.49 -21.32 -1.35
CA ASN A 92 23.39 -22.20 -1.73
C ASN A 92 22.69 -22.80 -0.49
N GLY A 93 21.36 -22.66 -0.43
CA GLY A 93 20.56 -23.11 0.70
C GLY A 93 20.64 -22.22 1.96
N PHE A 94 21.32 -21.07 1.91
CA PHE A 94 21.30 -20.09 3.00
C PHE A 94 19.94 -19.37 3.02
N ILE A 95 19.53 -18.91 4.22
CA ILE A 95 18.37 -18.05 4.39
C ILE A 95 18.85 -16.67 4.81
N PHE A 96 18.55 -15.64 4.01
CA PHE A 96 18.86 -14.26 4.32
C PHE A 96 17.63 -13.51 4.84
N GLU A 97 17.70 -12.99 6.07
CA GLU A 97 16.67 -12.13 6.66
C GLU A 97 17.06 -10.66 6.47
N ILE A 98 16.41 -9.96 5.52
CA ILE A 98 16.74 -8.57 5.21
C ILE A 98 15.83 -7.60 5.95
N HIS A 99 16.40 -6.94 6.95
CA HIS A 99 15.80 -5.87 7.72
C HIS A 99 16.32 -4.50 7.25
N ALA A 100 16.05 -4.17 5.99
CA ALA A 100 16.50 -2.92 5.36
C ALA A 100 15.40 -2.28 4.50
N GLY A 101 15.50 -0.96 4.31
CA GLY A 101 14.62 -0.22 3.41
C GLY A 101 14.71 -0.72 1.96
N SER A 102 13.70 -0.41 1.14
CA SER A 102 13.66 -0.82 -0.27
C SER A 102 14.88 -0.34 -1.06
N GLU A 103 15.47 0.77 -0.65
CA GLU A 103 16.66 1.35 -1.24
C GLU A 103 17.89 0.45 -1.15
N TYR A 104 17.97 -0.47 -0.18
CA TYR A 104 19.05 -1.45 -0.04
C TYR A 104 18.73 -2.81 -0.68
N ARG A 105 17.46 -3.04 -1.06
CA ARG A 105 16.95 -4.34 -1.51
C ARG A 105 16.77 -4.41 -3.02
N ASN A 106 16.22 -3.36 -3.60
CA ASN A 106 15.59 -3.40 -4.93
C ASN A 106 16.57 -3.16 -6.10
N PHE A 107 17.89 -3.05 -5.84
CA PHE A 107 18.90 -2.75 -6.86
C PHE A 107 19.85 -3.92 -7.14
N GLY A 108 19.46 -5.14 -6.78
CA GLY A 108 20.14 -6.37 -7.20
C GLY A 108 20.74 -7.22 -6.07
N VAL A 109 20.64 -6.80 -4.79
CA VAL A 109 21.06 -7.64 -3.66
C VAL A 109 20.19 -8.90 -3.56
N ILE A 110 18.86 -8.74 -3.64
CA ILE A 110 17.93 -9.89 -3.60
C ILE A 110 18.20 -10.83 -4.78
N ASP A 111 18.21 -10.29 -6.00
CA ASP A 111 18.42 -11.07 -7.22
C ASP A 111 19.80 -11.76 -7.25
N GLY A 112 20.83 -11.12 -6.69
CA GLY A 112 22.16 -11.69 -6.57
C GLY A 112 22.20 -12.89 -5.61
N LEU A 113 21.56 -12.77 -4.45
CA LEU A 113 21.47 -13.86 -3.46
C LEU A 113 20.64 -15.04 -3.99
N GLN A 114 19.50 -14.76 -4.63
CA GLN A 114 18.64 -15.79 -5.21
C GLN A 114 19.34 -16.55 -6.35
N ARG A 115 20.13 -15.86 -7.20
CA ARG A 115 20.94 -16.51 -8.24
C ARG A 115 22.00 -17.45 -7.68
N LEU A 116 22.45 -17.23 -6.45
CA LEU A 116 23.40 -18.11 -5.75
C LEU A 116 22.71 -19.23 -4.97
N GLY A 117 21.39 -19.44 -5.17
CA GLY A 117 20.64 -20.50 -4.52
C GLY A 117 20.22 -20.19 -3.09
N ALA A 118 20.35 -18.94 -2.64
CA ALA A 118 19.91 -18.53 -1.31
C ALA A 118 18.42 -18.14 -1.31
N THR A 119 17.74 -18.41 -0.20
CA THR A 119 16.38 -17.94 0.06
C THR A 119 16.45 -16.57 0.75
N VAL A 120 15.62 -15.62 0.32
CA VAL A 120 15.57 -14.27 0.91
C VAL A 120 14.20 -14.02 1.51
N ILE A 121 14.18 -13.59 2.78
CA ILE A 121 12.97 -13.17 3.49
C ILE A 121 13.12 -11.72 3.97
N ASN A 122 12.03 -10.98 3.99
CA ASN A 122 11.96 -9.66 4.61
C ASN A 122 10.80 -9.66 5.62
N PRO A 123 11.09 -9.89 6.92
CA PRO A 123 10.06 -9.99 7.96
C PRO A 123 9.22 -8.71 8.14
N THR A 124 9.68 -7.60 7.55
CA THR A 124 9.03 -6.29 7.66
C THR A 124 8.60 -5.71 6.32
N VAL A 125 8.49 -6.54 5.29
CA VAL A 125 7.93 -6.12 3.99
C VAL A 125 6.50 -5.58 4.20
N GLY A 126 6.14 -4.51 3.50
CA GLY A 126 4.83 -3.85 3.64
C GLY A 126 4.61 -3.07 4.95
N LEU A 127 5.41 -3.29 6.00
CA LEU A 127 5.25 -2.57 7.26
C LEU A 127 5.74 -1.12 7.16
N THR A 128 4.90 -0.18 7.61
CA THR A 128 5.30 1.23 7.79
C THR A 128 6.38 1.37 8.85
N PHE A 129 7.14 2.46 8.84
CA PHE A 129 8.19 2.73 9.84
C PHE A 129 7.73 2.53 11.30
N GLY A 130 6.50 2.93 11.63
CA GLY A 130 5.93 2.77 12.96
C GLY A 130 5.55 1.31 13.30
N GLU A 131 5.09 0.54 12.31
CA GLU A 131 4.79 -0.89 12.47
C GLU A 131 6.06 -1.71 12.59
N GLN A 132 7.11 -1.38 11.83
CA GLN A 132 8.44 -1.98 12.02
C GLN A 132 8.94 -1.78 13.45
N LEU A 133 8.82 -0.55 13.99
CA LEU A 133 9.18 -0.29 15.39
C LEU A 133 8.36 -1.10 16.39
N ARG A 134 7.09 -1.42 16.09
CA ARG A 134 6.26 -2.28 16.95
C ARG A 134 6.64 -3.74 16.80
N PHE A 135 6.84 -4.23 15.58
CA PHE A 135 7.34 -5.56 15.26
C PHE A 135 8.60 -5.87 16.10
N TYR A 136 9.59 -4.97 16.09
CA TYR A 136 10.81 -5.17 16.87
C TYR A 136 10.66 -4.98 18.39
N ARG A 137 9.62 -4.30 18.86
CA ARG A 137 9.30 -4.19 20.31
C ARG A 137 8.60 -5.43 20.85
N SER A 138 7.76 -6.07 20.03
CA SER A 138 6.94 -7.22 20.41
C SER A 138 7.67 -8.57 20.28
N SER A 139 8.77 -8.62 19.52
CA SER A 139 9.50 -9.86 19.19
C SER A 139 10.38 -10.42 20.32
N VAL A 140 9.94 -10.35 21.59
CA VAL A 140 10.60 -11.02 22.73
C VAL A 140 9.98 -12.41 23.01
N VAL A 141 9.02 -12.86 22.21
CA VAL A 141 8.41 -14.19 22.35
C VAL A 141 8.27 -14.85 20.97
N MET A 142 9.39 -15.33 20.40
CA MET A 142 9.40 -16.31 19.30
C MET A 142 10.66 -17.17 19.41
N LEU A 143 10.69 -18.05 20.41
CA LEU A 143 11.38 -19.33 20.32
C LEU A 143 10.27 -20.36 20.03
N ASP A 144 10.49 -21.19 19.01
CA ASP A 144 9.55 -22.16 18.41
C ASP A 144 8.71 -21.63 17.23
N MET A 145 9.36 -21.51 16.07
CA MET A 145 8.68 -21.75 14.79
C MET A 145 9.36 -22.93 14.07
N PRO A 146 8.63 -24.00 13.73
CA PRO A 146 9.19 -25.12 12.99
C PRO A 146 9.68 -24.68 11.61
N THR A 147 10.87 -25.19 11.26
CA THR A 147 11.39 -25.24 9.90
C THR A 147 10.42 -26.01 9.02
N HIS A 148 9.53 -25.30 8.32
CA HIS A 148 8.90 -25.62 7.03
C HIS A 148 7.68 -24.70 6.86
N LEU A 149 7.92 -23.47 6.41
CA LEU A 149 6.89 -22.67 5.76
C LEU A 149 7.47 -22.14 4.46
N SER A 150 7.34 -22.96 3.41
CA SER A 150 6.77 -22.41 2.18
C SER A 150 5.47 -21.69 2.57
N PRO A 151 5.13 -20.54 1.99
CA PRO A 151 3.80 -19.99 2.18
C PRO A 151 2.80 -20.95 1.51
N SER A 152 2.33 -21.94 2.25
CA SER A 152 0.96 -22.41 2.11
C SER A 152 0.08 -21.18 2.40
N ARG A 153 -0.72 -20.63 1.50
CA ARG A 153 -1.65 -21.28 0.56
C ARG A 153 -2.20 -22.58 1.13
N LEU A 154 -2.83 -22.52 2.30
CA LEU A 154 -3.79 -23.52 2.76
C LEU A 154 -4.91 -22.72 3.45
N GLY A 155 -6.14 -22.61 2.92
CA GLY A 155 -6.86 -23.54 2.04
C GLY A 155 -7.90 -22.92 1.12
N GLY A 156 -7.49 -22.01 0.24
CA GLY A 156 -8.25 -21.54 -0.92
C GLY A 156 -7.32 -21.22 -2.09
N SER A 157 -7.81 -21.30 -3.34
CA SER A 157 -7.14 -20.64 -4.46
C SER A 157 -7.41 -19.13 -4.36
N LEU A 158 -6.57 -18.28 -4.96
CA LEU A 158 -6.85 -16.83 -5.08
C LEU A 158 -8.30 -16.56 -5.52
N HIS A 159 -8.82 -17.36 -6.45
CA HIS A 159 -10.20 -17.26 -6.91
C HIS A 159 -11.20 -17.54 -5.78
N ALA A 160 -10.95 -18.57 -4.97
CA ALA A 160 -11.80 -18.90 -3.81
C ALA A 160 -11.78 -17.79 -2.74
N ASP A 161 -10.64 -17.15 -2.52
CA ASP A 161 -10.51 -16.03 -1.58
C ASP A 161 -11.27 -14.79 -2.08
N VAL A 162 -11.16 -14.50 -3.38
CA VAL A 162 -11.93 -13.42 -4.02
C VAL A 162 -13.43 -13.75 -3.98
N ASP A 163 -13.83 -14.99 -4.23
CA ASP A 163 -15.23 -15.42 -4.11
C ASP A 163 -15.74 -15.34 -2.67
N ARG A 164 -14.91 -15.63 -1.66
CA ARG A 164 -15.24 -15.40 -0.25
C ARG A 164 -15.47 -13.91 0.00
N PHE A 165 -14.57 -13.05 -0.46
CA PHE A 165 -14.70 -11.60 -0.31
C PHE A 165 -16.01 -11.07 -0.93
N TYR A 166 -16.35 -11.49 -2.15
CA TYR A 166 -17.58 -11.04 -2.81
C TYR A 166 -18.85 -11.64 -2.17
N ARG A 167 -18.79 -12.82 -1.55
CA ARG A 167 -19.89 -13.32 -0.71
C ARG A 167 -20.12 -12.43 0.51
N SER A 168 -19.05 -12.07 1.24
CA SER A 168 -19.17 -11.14 2.37
C SER A 168 -19.66 -9.75 1.93
N LEU A 169 -19.26 -9.28 0.73
CA LEU A 169 -19.82 -8.03 0.17
C LEU A 169 -21.29 -8.14 -0.24
N ALA A 170 -21.75 -9.29 -0.73
CA ALA A 170 -23.15 -9.51 -1.06
C ALA A 170 -24.01 -9.49 0.21
N GLU A 171 -23.60 -10.19 1.26
CA GLU A 171 -24.26 -10.16 2.57
C GLU A 171 -24.31 -8.74 3.16
N LEU A 172 -23.20 -8.01 3.07
CA LEU A 172 -23.16 -6.60 3.46
C LEU A 172 -24.13 -5.75 2.63
N SER A 173 -24.12 -5.93 1.31
CA SER A 173 -25.00 -5.22 0.37
C SER A 173 -26.46 -5.41 0.77
N ASP A 174 -26.88 -6.65 1.00
CA ASP A 174 -28.25 -6.96 1.39
C ASP A 174 -28.63 -6.30 2.72
N ALA A 175 -27.74 -6.36 3.73
CA ALA A 175 -27.97 -5.73 5.03
C ALA A 175 -28.13 -4.20 4.94
N VAL A 176 -27.36 -3.51 4.08
CA VAL A 176 -27.39 -2.04 3.98
C VAL A 176 -28.36 -1.50 2.92
N GLY A 177 -29.17 -2.38 2.32
CA GLY A 177 -30.17 -2.03 1.30
C GLY A 177 -29.59 -1.77 -0.10
N GLY A 178 -28.46 -2.40 -0.42
CA GLY A 178 -27.81 -2.36 -1.72
C GLY A 178 -26.76 -1.25 -1.90
N ALA A 179 -26.06 -1.32 -3.02
CA ALA A 179 -25.14 -0.26 -3.45
C ALA A 179 -25.89 1.03 -3.79
N ARG A 180 -25.37 2.17 -3.33
CA ARG A 180 -25.99 3.49 -3.52
C ARG A 180 -25.30 4.24 -4.65
N ALA A 181 -26.05 4.69 -5.67
CA ALA A 181 -25.51 5.55 -6.72
C ALA A 181 -24.96 6.86 -6.13
N LEU A 182 -23.69 7.16 -6.40
CA LEU A 182 -23.01 8.30 -5.79
C LEU A 182 -23.70 9.62 -6.11
N SER A 183 -24.22 9.80 -7.33
CA SER A 183 -25.02 10.99 -7.72
C SER A 183 -26.22 11.23 -6.80
N ARG A 184 -26.87 10.17 -6.30
CA ARG A 184 -28.07 10.23 -5.44
C ARG A 184 -27.75 10.33 -3.95
N CYS A 185 -26.50 10.13 -3.55
CA CYS A 185 -26.09 10.16 -2.15
C CYS A 185 -26.21 11.56 -1.55
N THR A 186 -26.83 11.70 -0.37
CA THR A 186 -26.94 12.98 0.34
C THR A 186 -26.60 12.83 1.83
N GLY A 187 -26.29 13.94 2.49
CA GLY A 187 -26.00 13.93 3.93
C GLY A 187 -27.21 13.70 4.83
N ARG A 188 -28.42 13.60 4.24
CA ARG A 188 -29.65 13.24 4.95
C ARG A 188 -29.88 11.73 5.03
N MET A 189 -29.12 10.95 4.24
CA MET A 189 -29.17 9.50 4.30
C MET A 189 -28.41 9.01 5.53
N GLU A 190 -28.72 7.79 5.97
CA GLU A 190 -27.98 7.14 7.04
C GLU A 190 -26.59 6.73 6.55
N TRP A 191 -25.57 7.27 7.18
CA TRP A 191 -24.17 6.94 6.93
C TRP A 191 -23.54 6.48 8.22
N PRO A 192 -22.70 5.43 8.19
CA PRO A 192 -21.91 5.11 9.36
C PRO A 192 -20.95 6.26 9.63
N VAL A 193 -20.72 6.56 10.91
CA VAL A 193 -19.81 7.63 11.33
C VAL A 193 -18.42 7.34 10.78
N ARG A 194 -17.98 6.08 10.91
CA ARG A 194 -16.71 5.57 10.39
C ARG A 194 -16.85 4.25 9.64
N GLY A 195 -15.92 3.96 8.73
CA GLY A 195 -15.96 2.72 7.96
C GLY A 195 -15.02 2.67 6.76
N VAL A 196 -15.14 1.57 6.03
CA VAL A 196 -14.52 1.35 4.71
C VAL A 196 -15.62 1.42 3.66
N TYR A 197 -15.32 1.98 2.50
CA TYR A 197 -16.24 2.04 1.37
C TYR A 197 -15.65 1.33 0.15
N PHE A 198 -16.53 0.68 -0.60
CA PHE A 198 -16.24 -0.04 -1.85
C PHE A 198 -17.04 0.61 -2.97
N ILE A 199 -16.35 1.06 -4.03
CA ILE A 199 -16.99 1.71 -5.17
C ILE A 199 -16.97 0.76 -6.36
N PHE A 200 -18.07 0.75 -7.11
CA PHE A 200 -18.26 0.00 -8.34
C PHE A 200 -18.54 0.98 -9.48
N GLU A 201 -18.05 0.65 -10.67
CA GLU A 201 -18.30 1.42 -11.89
C GLU A 201 -19.21 0.60 -12.81
N PRO A 202 -20.17 1.22 -13.53
CA PRO A 202 -20.95 0.53 -14.54
C PRO A 202 -20.05 -0.21 -15.53
N ASP A 203 -20.50 -1.38 -15.99
CA ASP A 203 -19.82 -2.24 -16.97
C ASP A 203 -18.44 -2.80 -16.54
N GLU A 204 -17.99 -2.52 -15.32
CA GLU A 204 -16.83 -3.17 -14.72
C GLU A 204 -17.26 -4.42 -13.96
N MET A 205 -17.15 -5.57 -14.63
CA MET A 205 -17.59 -6.87 -14.10
C MET A 205 -16.41 -7.73 -13.65
N ARG A 206 -16.70 -8.65 -12.74
CA ARG A 206 -15.84 -9.79 -12.41
C ARG A 206 -15.76 -10.75 -13.60
N ALA A 207 -14.86 -11.72 -13.50
CA ALA A 207 -14.68 -12.77 -14.51
C ALA A 207 -15.93 -13.62 -14.76
N ASP A 208 -16.89 -13.65 -13.82
CA ASP A 208 -18.20 -14.29 -14.00
C ASP A 208 -19.14 -13.55 -14.97
N GLY A 209 -18.82 -12.30 -15.33
CA GLY A 209 -19.61 -11.47 -16.25
C GLY A 209 -20.93 -10.93 -15.68
N VAL A 210 -21.23 -11.16 -14.40
CA VAL A 210 -22.50 -10.80 -13.76
C VAL A 210 -22.30 -9.91 -12.53
N THR A 211 -21.30 -10.21 -11.70
CA THR A 211 -21.01 -9.45 -10.49
C THR A 211 -20.15 -8.24 -10.82
N GLN A 212 -20.53 -7.05 -10.36
CA GLN A 212 -19.69 -5.86 -10.52
C GLN A 212 -18.40 -5.99 -9.71
N ARG A 213 -17.26 -5.70 -10.33
CA ARG A 213 -15.98 -5.69 -9.61
C ARG A 213 -15.83 -4.38 -8.84
N VAL A 214 -15.23 -4.46 -7.66
CA VAL A 214 -14.80 -3.28 -6.91
C VAL A 214 -13.72 -2.57 -7.73
N VAL A 215 -13.91 -1.28 -8.02
CA VAL A 215 -12.95 -0.43 -8.73
C VAL A 215 -12.18 0.48 -7.78
N ARG A 216 -12.66 0.66 -6.55
CA ARG A 216 -11.96 1.46 -5.53
C ARG A 216 -12.35 1.01 -4.13
N VAL A 217 -11.35 0.91 -3.27
CA VAL A 217 -11.54 0.77 -1.83
C VAL A 217 -11.04 2.04 -1.15
N GLY A 218 -11.71 2.49 -0.09
CA GLY A 218 -11.13 3.53 0.72
C GLY A 218 -11.68 3.64 2.13
N THR A 219 -10.96 4.35 2.98
CA THR A 219 -11.43 4.74 4.31
C THR A 219 -11.24 6.24 4.56
N HIS A 220 -11.53 6.67 5.80
CA HIS A 220 -11.22 7.98 6.33
C HIS A 220 -10.77 7.86 7.80
N ALA A 221 -10.12 8.92 8.30
CA ALA A 221 -9.74 9.07 9.70
C ALA A 221 -8.91 7.89 10.28
N LEU A 222 -7.79 7.56 9.62
CA LEU A 222 -6.75 6.69 10.20
C LEU A 222 -5.86 7.44 11.23
N GLY A 223 -6.03 8.76 11.35
CA GLY A 223 -5.44 9.61 12.38
C GLY A 223 -6.51 10.50 13.04
N ALA A 224 -6.13 11.31 14.03
CA ALA A 224 -7.05 12.21 14.74
C ALA A 224 -7.68 13.22 13.76
N SER A 225 -8.94 12.98 13.40
CA SER A 225 -9.71 13.81 12.48
C SER A 225 -11.17 13.80 12.91
N SER A 226 -11.82 14.97 12.80
CA SER A 226 -13.27 15.13 12.97
C SER A 226 -14.07 14.78 11.71
N SER A 227 -13.40 14.40 10.61
CA SER A 227 -14.08 14.02 9.37
C SER A 227 -14.86 12.72 9.53
N THR A 228 -16.06 12.68 8.93
CA THR A 228 -16.94 11.51 8.89
C THR A 228 -16.82 10.77 7.55
N LEU A 229 -17.36 9.56 7.48
CA LEU A 229 -17.40 8.79 6.23
C LEU A 229 -18.15 9.57 5.14
N TRP A 230 -19.31 10.13 5.48
CA TRP A 230 -20.07 10.98 4.57
C TRP A 230 -19.27 12.21 4.14
N GLY A 231 -18.54 12.85 5.06
CA GLY A 231 -17.64 13.95 4.72
C GLY A 231 -16.63 13.56 3.64
N ARG A 232 -16.10 12.33 3.69
CA ARG A 232 -15.20 11.81 2.65
C ARG A 232 -15.92 11.46 1.34
N ILE A 233 -17.06 10.78 1.40
CA ILE A 233 -17.82 10.39 0.21
C ILE A 233 -18.33 11.62 -0.54
N SER A 234 -18.83 12.63 0.17
CA SER A 234 -19.28 13.90 -0.42
C SER A 234 -18.15 14.65 -1.14
N GLN A 235 -16.91 14.61 -0.63
CA GLN A 235 -15.75 15.14 -1.34
C GLN A 235 -15.47 14.42 -2.66
N HIS A 236 -15.69 13.10 -2.72
CA HIS A 236 -15.57 12.34 -3.97
C HIS A 236 -16.68 12.69 -4.94
N ARG A 237 -17.93 12.70 -4.47
CA ARG A 237 -19.13 13.00 -5.26
C ARG A 237 -19.09 14.37 -5.93
N GLY A 238 -18.50 15.36 -5.26
CA GLY A 238 -18.55 16.75 -5.71
C GLY A 238 -19.82 17.47 -5.23
N VAL A 239 -20.07 18.65 -5.80
CA VAL A 239 -21.10 19.58 -5.33
C VAL A 239 -22.22 19.66 -6.37
N PRO A 240 -23.40 19.05 -6.16
CA PRO A 240 -24.45 19.02 -7.18
C PRO A 240 -25.11 20.37 -7.49
N GLY A 241 -24.96 21.35 -6.60
CA GLY A 241 -25.63 22.65 -6.69
C GLY A 241 -24.84 23.77 -5.99
N GLY A 242 -25.43 24.96 -5.87
CA GLY A 242 -24.77 26.11 -5.27
C GLY A 242 -23.98 26.95 -6.29
N SER A 243 -22.91 27.61 -5.85
CA SER A 243 -22.15 28.56 -6.69
C SER A 243 -21.27 27.91 -7.76
N THR A 244 -20.99 26.61 -7.65
CA THR A 244 -20.18 25.81 -8.60
C THR A 244 -20.86 24.46 -8.88
N PRO A 245 -22.06 24.47 -9.49
CA PRO A 245 -22.91 23.28 -9.62
C PRO A 245 -22.29 22.22 -10.53
N GLY A 246 -22.18 21.00 -10.03
CA GLY A 246 -21.48 19.90 -10.69
C GLY A 246 -19.96 19.93 -10.48
N GLY A 247 -19.40 20.96 -9.86
CA GLY A 247 -17.97 21.06 -9.59
C GLY A 247 -17.50 20.12 -8.47
N GLY A 248 -16.24 20.27 -8.08
CA GLY A 248 -15.63 19.51 -7.00
C GLY A 248 -14.28 20.06 -6.61
N ASN A 249 -13.50 19.23 -5.91
CA ASN A 249 -12.18 19.61 -5.44
C ASN A 249 -11.20 18.42 -5.49
N HIS A 250 -10.50 18.27 -6.60
CA HIS A 250 -9.49 17.24 -6.81
C HIS A 250 -8.28 17.40 -5.88
N ARG A 251 -7.97 18.62 -5.44
CA ARG A 251 -6.88 18.86 -4.47
C ARG A 251 -7.21 18.31 -3.08
N GLY A 252 -8.49 18.28 -2.70
CA GLY A 252 -8.97 17.61 -1.49
C GLY A 252 -9.26 16.11 -1.66
N SER A 253 -9.25 15.61 -2.90
CA SER A 253 -9.72 14.28 -3.24
C SER A 253 -8.82 13.62 -4.29
N VAL A 254 -7.86 12.83 -3.80
CA VAL A 254 -6.93 12.06 -4.65
C VAL A 254 -7.67 11.21 -5.68
N PHE A 255 -8.84 10.67 -5.34
CA PHE A 255 -9.67 9.95 -6.31
C PHE A 255 -10.09 10.82 -7.49
N ARG A 256 -10.66 12.00 -7.22
CA ARG A 256 -11.06 12.97 -8.25
C ARG A 256 -9.87 13.39 -9.10
N ARG A 257 -8.71 13.59 -8.46
CA ARG A 257 -7.46 13.91 -9.17
C ARG A 257 -7.12 12.84 -10.19
N HIS A 258 -7.13 11.56 -9.80
CA HIS A 258 -6.82 10.45 -10.71
C HIS A 258 -7.86 10.27 -11.82
N VAL A 259 -9.15 10.35 -11.49
CA VAL A 259 -10.21 10.31 -12.52
C VAL A 259 -10.03 11.46 -13.51
N GLY A 260 -9.78 12.68 -13.04
CA GLY A 260 -9.55 13.84 -13.92
C GLY A 260 -8.29 13.72 -14.77
N SER A 261 -7.19 13.20 -14.23
CA SER A 261 -5.98 12.93 -15.02
C SER A 261 -6.24 11.92 -16.14
N ALA A 262 -7.05 10.89 -15.87
CA ALA A 262 -7.41 9.91 -16.89
C ALA A 262 -8.37 10.50 -17.94
N ILE A 263 -9.35 11.32 -17.53
CA ILE A 263 -10.23 12.05 -18.46
C ILE A 263 -9.40 12.95 -19.39
N LEU A 264 -8.45 13.70 -18.83
CA LEU A 264 -7.51 14.53 -19.58
C LEU A 264 -6.71 13.73 -20.61
N ALA A 265 -6.18 12.57 -20.21
CA ALA A 265 -5.39 11.73 -21.09
C ALA A 265 -6.22 11.04 -22.19
N SER A 266 -7.52 10.84 -21.96
CA SER A 266 -8.42 10.13 -22.88
C SER A 266 -9.17 11.02 -23.88
N GLY A 267 -9.10 12.34 -23.74
CA GLY A 267 -9.90 13.27 -24.54
C GLY A 267 -9.13 14.51 -24.99
N ASP A 268 -9.79 15.34 -25.80
CA ASP A 268 -9.25 16.62 -26.24
C ASP A 268 -9.61 17.72 -25.23
N TRP A 269 -8.64 18.09 -24.38
CA TRP A 269 -8.81 19.10 -23.34
C TRP A 269 -7.83 20.24 -23.52
N PRO A 270 -8.21 21.49 -23.18
CA PRO A 270 -7.31 22.63 -23.26
C PRO A 270 -6.00 22.38 -22.48
N SER A 271 -4.87 22.64 -23.15
CA SER A 271 -3.53 22.49 -22.55
C SER A 271 -3.33 23.31 -21.28
N SER A 272 -4.07 24.40 -21.13
CA SER A 272 -4.09 25.23 -19.93
C SER A 272 -4.68 24.51 -18.70
N ILE A 273 -5.68 23.63 -18.89
CA ILE A 273 -6.21 22.77 -17.84
C ILE A 273 -5.20 21.66 -17.53
N ALA A 274 -4.67 21.02 -18.57
CA ALA A 274 -3.68 19.94 -18.40
C ALA A 274 -2.42 20.41 -17.64
N ALA A 275 -1.98 21.66 -17.87
CA ALA A 275 -0.82 22.25 -17.21
C ALA A 275 -1.03 22.53 -15.70
N THR A 276 -2.28 22.58 -15.23
CA THR A 276 -2.60 23.00 -13.86
C THR A 276 -3.26 21.89 -13.03
N TRP A 277 -3.90 20.92 -13.67
CA TRP A 277 -4.58 19.82 -12.99
C TRP A 277 -3.62 18.98 -12.15
N GLY A 278 -3.96 18.78 -10.88
CA GLY A 278 -3.16 17.99 -9.95
C GLY A 278 -1.85 18.66 -9.49
N VAL A 279 -1.58 19.91 -9.91
CA VAL A 279 -0.43 20.70 -9.47
C VAL A 279 -0.74 21.37 -8.13
N GLY A 280 0.11 21.08 -7.14
CA GLY A 280 0.04 21.67 -5.80
C GLY A 280 -1.19 21.28 -4.98
N ASN A 281 -1.23 21.78 -3.74
CA ASN A 281 -2.34 21.55 -2.80
C ASN A 281 -3.35 22.69 -2.75
N ASN A 282 -3.08 23.80 -3.44
CA ASN A 282 -3.98 24.95 -3.58
C ASN A 282 -3.77 25.61 -4.94
N ALA A 283 -4.73 26.45 -5.35
CA ALA A 283 -4.67 27.21 -6.59
C ALA A 283 -5.47 28.52 -6.47
N THR A 284 -5.18 29.48 -7.36
CA THR A 284 -5.91 30.75 -7.43
C THR A 284 -7.35 30.53 -7.91
N GLN A 285 -8.20 31.55 -7.78
CA GLN A 285 -9.58 31.47 -8.26
C GLN A 285 -9.64 31.35 -9.79
N GLU A 286 -8.71 31.99 -10.49
CA GLU A 286 -8.58 31.93 -11.94
C GLU A 286 -8.26 30.50 -12.40
N THR A 287 -7.29 29.84 -11.77
CA THR A 287 -6.98 28.44 -12.05
C THR A 287 -8.17 27.53 -11.75
N LYS A 288 -8.84 27.70 -10.60
CA LYS A 288 -10.03 26.91 -10.25
C LYS A 288 -11.17 27.10 -11.25
N LYS A 289 -11.38 28.32 -11.74
CA LYS A 289 -12.38 28.63 -12.77
C LYS A 289 -12.01 27.97 -14.11
N MET A 290 -10.73 27.91 -14.44
CA MET A 290 -10.22 27.26 -15.64
C MET A 290 -10.38 25.73 -15.59
N GLU A 291 -10.09 25.12 -14.43
CA GLU A 291 -10.23 23.66 -14.21
C GLU A 291 -11.69 23.21 -14.04
N TYR A 292 -12.62 24.14 -13.82
CA TYR A 292 -14.02 23.84 -13.52
C TYR A 292 -14.69 22.89 -14.52
N PRO A 293 -14.56 23.05 -15.86
CA PRO A 293 -15.17 22.13 -16.80
C PRO A 293 -14.71 20.67 -16.61
N LEU A 294 -13.44 20.47 -16.25
CA LEU A 294 -12.91 19.14 -15.96
C LEU A 294 -13.42 18.61 -14.61
N GLU A 295 -13.54 19.46 -13.58
CA GLU A 295 -14.20 19.05 -12.32
C GLU A 295 -15.65 18.60 -12.55
N VAL A 296 -16.39 19.25 -13.48
CA VAL A 296 -17.74 18.83 -13.86
C VAL A 296 -17.73 17.43 -14.50
N ALA A 297 -16.84 17.19 -15.46
CA ALA A 297 -16.70 15.87 -16.09
C ALA A 297 -16.32 14.78 -15.06
N VAL A 298 -15.44 15.11 -14.11
CA VAL A 298 -15.07 14.21 -13.00
C VAL A 298 -16.28 13.90 -12.12
N SER A 299 -17.10 14.89 -11.77
CA SER A 299 -18.32 14.66 -10.98
C SER A 299 -19.34 13.82 -11.71
N GLN A 300 -19.50 14.00 -13.02
CA GLN A 300 -20.39 13.18 -13.85
C GLN A 300 -19.94 11.72 -13.81
N ARG A 301 -18.66 11.46 -14.11
CA ARG A 301 -18.07 10.11 -14.07
C ARG A 301 -18.19 9.45 -12.70
N ILE A 302 -17.82 10.15 -11.62
CA ILE A 302 -17.95 9.59 -10.26
C ILE A 302 -19.43 9.43 -9.87
N GLY A 303 -20.33 10.27 -10.38
CA GLY A 303 -21.76 10.20 -10.09
C GLY A 303 -22.46 8.96 -10.65
N GLU A 304 -21.91 8.37 -11.73
CA GLU A 304 -22.39 7.11 -12.34
C GLU A 304 -22.02 5.87 -11.51
N MET A 305 -20.98 5.97 -10.68
CA MET A 305 -20.52 4.89 -9.82
C MET A 305 -21.47 4.66 -8.63
N SER A 306 -21.42 3.46 -8.05
CA SER A 306 -22.16 3.10 -6.85
C SER A 306 -21.22 2.81 -5.69
N VAL A 307 -21.71 2.92 -4.45
CA VAL A 307 -20.92 2.70 -3.23
C VAL A 307 -21.65 1.83 -2.22
N ILE A 308 -20.91 0.89 -1.62
CA ILE A 308 -21.29 0.15 -0.41
C ILE A 308 -20.36 0.59 0.72
N CYS A 309 -20.87 0.67 1.95
CA CYS A 309 -20.10 1.07 3.13
C CYS A 309 -20.19 0.00 4.21
N LEU A 310 -19.04 -0.46 4.71
CA LEU A 310 -18.93 -1.31 5.89
C LEU A 310 -18.69 -0.42 7.13
N PRO A 311 -19.63 -0.36 8.09
CA PRO A 311 -19.44 0.37 9.33
C PRO A 311 -18.29 -0.21 10.17
N ILE A 312 -17.31 0.61 10.53
CA ILE A 312 -16.21 0.22 11.42
C ILE A 312 -15.89 1.40 12.33
N ASN A 313 -16.41 1.38 13.55
CA ASN A 313 -16.44 2.51 14.48
C ASN A 313 -15.28 2.52 15.50
N ASP A 314 -14.23 1.74 15.28
CA ASP A 314 -13.07 1.71 16.15
C ASP A 314 -12.38 3.11 16.22
N PRO A 315 -11.71 3.44 17.34
CA PRO A 315 -11.03 4.72 17.48
C PRO A 315 -10.00 4.97 16.36
N PRO A 316 -9.72 6.23 15.98
CA PRO A 316 -8.70 6.52 14.98
C PRO A 316 -7.34 6.10 15.54
N SER A 317 -6.71 5.12 14.90
CA SER A 317 -5.38 4.67 15.27
C SER A 317 -4.69 4.06 14.07
N ARG A 318 -3.35 3.94 14.15
CA ARG A 318 -2.58 3.21 13.14
C ARG A 318 -2.89 1.71 13.12
N ALA A 319 -3.48 1.17 14.18
CA ALA A 319 -3.95 -0.22 14.27
C ALA A 319 -5.46 -0.34 14.00
N SER A 320 -6.05 0.65 13.34
CA SER A 320 -7.49 0.67 13.10
C SER A 320 -7.90 -0.51 12.21
N LEU A 321 -9.00 -1.17 12.57
CA LEU A 321 -9.61 -2.24 11.77
C LEU A 321 -9.94 -1.73 10.36
N ARG A 322 -10.31 -0.46 10.22
CA ARG A 322 -10.49 0.19 8.91
C ARG A 322 -9.26 0.07 8.02
N GLY A 323 -8.07 0.28 8.59
CA GLY A 323 -6.82 0.19 7.84
C GLY A 323 -6.49 -1.25 7.46
N ILE A 324 -6.77 -2.22 8.33
CA ILE A 324 -6.57 -3.64 8.03
C ILE A 324 -7.50 -4.07 6.87
N VAL A 325 -8.79 -3.75 6.97
CA VAL A 325 -9.79 -4.08 5.93
C VAL A 325 -9.50 -3.36 4.61
N GLU A 326 -9.19 -2.07 4.65
CA GLU A 326 -8.84 -1.31 3.42
C GLU A 326 -7.63 -1.91 2.71
N ARG A 327 -6.53 -2.16 3.44
CA ARG A 327 -5.31 -2.72 2.85
C ARG A 327 -5.50 -4.13 2.34
N GLY A 328 -6.12 -5.00 3.13
CA GLY A 328 -6.35 -6.39 2.74
C GLY A 328 -7.26 -6.49 1.51
N ALA A 329 -8.31 -5.67 1.43
CA ALA A 329 -9.18 -5.64 0.26
C ALA A 329 -8.46 -5.13 -1.00
N ILE A 330 -7.64 -4.07 -0.89
CA ILE A 330 -6.84 -3.59 -2.05
C ILE A 330 -5.83 -4.65 -2.47
N GLY A 331 -5.11 -5.25 -1.52
CA GLY A 331 -4.11 -6.29 -1.78
C GLY A 331 -4.72 -7.53 -2.42
N LEU A 332 -5.90 -7.97 -1.99
CA LEU A 332 -6.66 -9.08 -2.58
C LEU A 332 -7.10 -8.79 -4.01
N LEU A 333 -7.67 -7.61 -4.26
CA LEU A 333 -8.31 -7.26 -5.52
C LEU A 333 -7.32 -6.72 -6.58
N SER A 334 -6.11 -6.35 -6.17
CA SER A 334 -5.11 -5.79 -7.08
C SER A 334 -4.54 -6.85 -8.03
N ARG A 335 -4.53 -6.50 -9.31
CA ARG A 335 -3.89 -7.26 -10.39
C ARG A 335 -2.40 -7.00 -10.56
N ALA A 336 -1.81 -6.05 -9.83
CA ALA A 336 -0.41 -5.63 -10.03
C ALA A 336 0.58 -6.80 -9.91
N THR A 337 0.26 -7.79 -9.08
CA THR A 337 1.03 -9.03 -8.90
C THR A 337 0.32 -10.28 -9.44
N ARG A 338 -0.86 -10.13 -10.07
CA ARG A 338 -1.82 -11.21 -10.37
C ARG A 338 -2.60 -10.94 -11.69
N GLU A 339 -2.00 -11.25 -12.83
CA GLU A 339 -2.53 -10.89 -14.16
C GLU A 339 -3.89 -11.48 -14.57
N SER A 340 -4.41 -12.50 -13.89
CA SER A 340 -5.60 -13.25 -14.34
C SER A 340 -6.91 -12.94 -13.60
N LEU A 341 -6.95 -11.98 -12.67
CA LEU A 341 -8.11 -11.76 -11.80
C LEU A 341 -8.98 -10.57 -12.26
N ASP A 342 -10.28 -10.77 -12.53
CA ASP A 342 -11.27 -9.70 -12.77
C ASP A 342 -10.76 -8.56 -13.67
N THR A 343 -10.41 -8.89 -14.91
CA THR A 343 -9.79 -7.97 -15.88
C THR A 343 -10.65 -6.73 -16.13
N PRO A 344 -10.11 -5.50 -15.96
CA PRO A 344 -10.83 -4.29 -16.31
C PRO A 344 -11.32 -4.31 -17.76
N SER A 345 -12.52 -3.77 -18.01
CA SER A 345 -13.03 -3.70 -19.38
C SER A 345 -12.09 -2.89 -20.27
N LEU A 346 -12.15 -3.11 -21.58
CA LEU A 346 -11.34 -2.33 -22.53
C LEU A 346 -11.70 -0.84 -22.52
N THR A 347 -12.92 -0.52 -22.09
CA THR A 347 -13.47 0.84 -21.97
C THR A 347 -13.24 1.47 -20.60
N TRP A 348 -12.59 0.76 -19.67
CA TRP A 348 -12.33 1.28 -18.34
C TRP A 348 -11.41 2.50 -18.39
N LEU A 349 -11.90 3.64 -17.91
CA LEU A 349 -11.15 4.90 -17.94
C LEU A 349 -9.81 4.83 -17.21
N GLY A 350 -9.68 3.97 -16.19
CA GLY A 350 -8.45 3.78 -15.43
C GLY A 350 -7.25 3.34 -16.28
N ARG A 351 -7.48 2.75 -17.46
CA ARG A 351 -6.42 2.40 -18.42
C ARG A 351 -5.67 3.62 -18.97
N SER A 352 -6.32 4.78 -19.00
CA SER A 352 -5.73 6.07 -19.41
C SER A 352 -5.16 6.86 -18.24
N SER A 353 -5.13 6.31 -17.01
CA SER A 353 -4.53 6.99 -15.86
C SER A 353 -3.06 7.33 -16.13
N ASP A 354 -2.56 8.42 -15.57
CA ASP A 354 -1.14 8.78 -15.54
C ASP A 354 -0.32 7.90 -14.56
N ARG A 355 -0.99 7.13 -13.69
CA ARG A 355 -0.36 6.25 -12.69
C ARG A 355 -0.33 4.81 -13.15
N GLU A 356 0.88 4.25 -13.21
CA GLU A 356 1.08 2.83 -13.51
C GLU A 356 0.33 1.93 -12.51
N SER A 357 0.38 2.26 -11.22
CA SER A 357 -0.31 1.47 -10.19
C SER A 357 -1.83 1.37 -10.38
N ILE A 358 -2.47 2.38 -10.98
CA ILE A 358 -3.91 2.31 -11.31
C ILE A 358 -4.13 1.40 -12.52
N ARG A 359 -3.30 1.54 -13.56
CA ARG A 359 -3.38 0.73 -14.77
C ARG A 359 -3.13 -0.76 -14.48
N SER A 360 -2.08 -1.06 -13.72
CA SER A 360 -1.65 -2.43 -13.42
C SER A 360 -2.55 -3.12 -12.40
N SER A 361 -3.02 -2.41 -11.36
CA SER A 361 -3.89 -3.00 -10.33
C SER A 361 -5.32 -3.22 -10.79
N GLY A 362 -5.81 -2.43 -11.76
CA GLY A 362 -7.22 -2.38 -12.10
C GLY A 362 -8.07 -1.60 -11.08
N LEU A 363 -7.46 -0.90 -10.12
CA LEU A 363 -8.16 -0.14 -9.08
C LEU A 363 -7.81 1.35 -9.16
N TRP A 364 -8.74 2.22 -8.80
CA TRP A 364 -8.50 3.63 -8.54
C TRP A 364 -7.79 3.86 -7.18
N ASN A 365 -6.85 2.97 -6.85
CA ASN A 365 -6.00 2.99 -5.67
C ASN A 365 -4.53 3.08 -6.13
N VAL A 366 -3.70 3.80 -5.38
CA VAL A 366 -2.25 3.89 -5.63
C VAL A 366 -1.48 3.19 -4.53
N ASN A 367 -1.87 3.39 -3.28
CA ASN A 367 -1.30 2.70 -2.13
C ASN A 367 -1.90 1.30 -2.00
N HIS A 368 -1.13 0.37 -1.43
CA HIS A 368 -1.52 -1.01 -1.10
C HIS A 368 -1.80 -1.91 -2.30
N THR A 369 -1.55 -1.43 -3.52
CA THR A 369 -1.75 -2.21 -4.75
C THR A 369 -0.74 -3.34 -4.92
N ASP A 370 0.44 -3.22 -4.29
CA ASP A 370 1.48 -4.26 -4.27
C ASP A 370 1.51 -5.04 -2.94
N ASP A 371 0.62 -4.72 -2.00
CA ASP A 371 0.55 -5.39 -0.70
C ASP A 371 -0.10 -6.77 -0.87
N ASP A 372 0.28 -7.71 0.01
CA ASP A 372 -0.40 -9.00 0.11
C ASP A 372 -1.59 -8.92 1.08
N TYR A 373 -2.45 -9.94 1.05
CA TYR A 373 -3.55 -10.12 2.00
C TYR A 373 -3.32 -11.38 2.84
N ASP A 374 -3.88 -11.41 4.05
CA ASP A 374 -3.74 -12.53 4.97
C ASP A 374 -5.10 -12.99 5.53
N ASN A 375 -5.09 -14.07 6.32
CA ASN A 375 -6.32 -14.57 6.95
C ASN A 375 -6.87 -13.60 8.00
N THR A 376 -6.01 -12.82 8.67
CA THR A 376 -6.41 -11.79 9.64
C THR A 376 -7.38 -10.80 9.02
N PHE A 377 -7.14 -10.40 7.76
CA PHE A 377 -8.05 -9.57 6.98
C PHE A 377 -9.44 -10.21 6.84
N PHE A 378 -9.51 -11.48 6.46
CA PHE A 378 -10.79 -12.17 6.28
C PHE A 378 -11.55 -12.37 7.59
N ASP A 379 -10.84 -12.72 8.66
CA ASP A 379 -11.46 -12.90 9.99
C ASP A 379 -12.13 -11.60 10.45
N HIS A 380 -11.44 -10.47 10.28
CA HIS A 380 -12.02 -9.16 10.59
C HIS A 380 -13.15 -8.76 9.64
N LEU A 381 -13.01 -9.00 8.33
CA LEU A 381 -14.04 -8.68 7.36
C LEU A 381 -15.34 -9.43 7.69
N ASP A 382 -15.25 -10.73 7.88
CA ASP A 382 -16.41 -11.59 8.13
C ASP A 382 -17.04 -11.24 9.49
N GLU A 383 -16.25 -10.98 10.52
CA GLU A 383 -16.77 -10.51 11.81
C GLU A 383 -17.54 -9.18 11.66
N LEU A 384 -16.97 -8.20 10.95
CA LEU A 384 -17.59 -6.88 10.78
C LEU A 384 -18.84 -6.92 9.91
N VAL A 385 -18.86 -7.75 8.87
CA VAL A 385 -20.05 -7.98 8.04
C VAL A 385 -21.14 -8.63 8.88
N ASN A 386 -20.84 -9.70 9.62
CA ASN A 386 -21.79 -10.35 10.51
C ASN A 386 -22.38 -9.39 11.56
N GLN A 387 -21.54 -8.56 12.18
CA GLN A 387 -22.01 -7.52 13.11
C GLN A 387 -22.93 -6.49 12.44
N THR A 388 -22.72 -6.20 11.16
CA THR A 388 -23.57 -5.28 10.40
C THR A 388 -24.90 -5.94 10.06
N VAL A 389 -24.87 -7.18 9.57
CA VAL A 389 -26.07 -7.98 9.28
C VAL A 389 -26.95 -8.11 10.52
N GLN A 390 -26.38 -8.37 11.70
CA GLN A 390 -27.16 -8.50 12.94
C GLN A 390 -27.83 -7.18 13.42
N ARG A 391 -27.44 -6.03 12.89
CA ARG A 391 -28.01 -4.72 13.26
C ARG A 391 -29.15 -4.27 12.35
N HIS A 392 -29.32 -4.94 11.22
CA HIS A 392 -30.36 -4.68 10.22
C HIS A 392 -31.36 -5.83 10.21
#